data_AF-A0A2Z2KHI9-F1
#
_entry.id   AF-A0A2Z2KHI9-F1
#
_cell.length_a   1.000
_cell.length_b   1.000
_cell.length_c   1.000
_cell.angle_alpha   90.00
_cell.angle_beta   90.00
_cell.angle_gamma   90.00
#
_symmetry.space_group_name_H-M   'P 1'
#
loop_
_entity.id
_entity.type
_entity.pdbx_description
1 polymer ?
#
loop_
_entity_poly.entity_id
_entity_poly.type
_entity_poly.pdbx_seq_one_letter_code
_entity_poly.pdbx_strand_id
1 'polypeptide(L)' 'MSFELPAVYTDRARALLNAVYKAWVFGGMGSWNDSPPYAAHLQGREQDYDRLSARLYETLLQCARGAVNSVVLL' A
#
# COMPACT_ATOMS: atom_id res chain seq x y z
N MET A 1 -4.45 10.65 8.97
CA MET A 1 -3.36 11.53 8.53
C MET A 1 -3.40 11.61 7.02
N SER A 2 -3.66 12.78 6.46
CA SER A 2 -3.55 13.08 5.03
C SER A 2 -2.21 13.79 4.81
N PHE A 3 -1.44 13.36 3.82
CA PHE A 3 -0.16 13.98 3.51
C PHE A 3 -0.41 15.16 2.59
N GLU A 4 0.15 16.32 2.92
CA GLU A 4 0.20 17.43 1.98
C GLU A 4 1.18 17.06 0.85
N LEU A 5 0.65 16.88 -0.34
CA LEU A 5 1.41 16.55 -1.54
C LEU A 5 1.65 17.81 -2.37
N PRO A 6 2.82 17.97 -3.01
CA PRO A 6 3.12 19.14 -3.84
C PRO A 6 2.02 19.49 -4.84
N ALA A 7 1.93 20.78 -5.18
CA ALA A 7 0.95 21.31 -6.14
C ALA A 7 0.99 20.60 -7.51
N VAL A 8 2.15 20.02 -7.86
CA VAL A 8 2.43 19.33 -9.12
C VAL A 8 1.56 18.09 -9.36
N TYR A 9 1.01 17.49 -8.31
CA TYR A 9 0.13 16.32 -8.44
C TYR A 9 -1.29 16.73 -8.80
N THR A 10 -1.95 15.96 -9.67
CA THR A 10 -3.40 16.10 -9.88
C THR A 10 -4.17 15.58 -8.68
N ASP A 11 -5.43 15.97 -8.52
CA ASP A 11 -6.29 15.46 -7.43
C ASP A 11 -6.44 13.95 -7.46
N ARG A 12 -6.45 13.35 -8.68
CA ARG A 12 -6.44 11.90 -8.84
C ARG A 12 -5.16 11.26 -8.32
N ALA A 13 -3.99 11.83 -8.64
CA ALA A 13 -2.72 11.35 -8.13
C ALA A 13 -2.64 11.49 -6.60
N ARG A 14 -3.13 12.61 -6.05
CA ARG A 14 -3.23 12.82 -4.59
C ARG A 14 -4.13 11.78 -3.92
N ALA A 15 -5.29 11.48 -4.51
CA ALA A 15 -6.20 10.47 -3.99
C ALA A 15 -5.55 9.08 -3.98
N LEU A 16 -4.87 8.70 -5.06
CA LEU A 16 -4.16 7.42 -5.17
C LEU A 16 -3.02 7.31 -4.15
N LEU A 17 -2.18 8.34 -4.02
CA LEU A 17 -1.06 8.33 -3.08
C LEU A 17 -1.54 8.27 -1.62
N ASN A 18 -2.62 8.98 -1.27
CA ASN A 18 -3.24 8.88 0.04
C ASN A 18 -3.84 7.49 0.31
N ALA A 19 -4.47 6.86 -0.69
CA ALA A 19 -4.97 5.50 -0.57
C ALA A 19 -3.83 4.49 -0.36
N VAL A 20 -2.75 4.62 -1.14
CA VAL A 20 -1.55 3.79 -1.00
C VAL A 20 -0.98 3.89 0.41
N TYR A 21 -0.80 5.10 0.92
CA TYR A 21 -0.23 5.31 2.25
C TYR A 21 -1.08 4.64 3.34
N LYS A 22 -2.41 4.82 3.30
CA LYS A 22 -3.33 4.23 4.30
C LYS A 22 -3.36 2.70 4.25
N ALA A 23 -3.13 2.11 3.08
CA ALA A 23 -3.13 0.67 2.88
C ALA A 23 -1.73 0.05 3.06
N TRP A 24 -0.71 0.84 3.38
CA TRP A 24 0.66 0.38 3.55
C TRP A 24 0.86 -0.33 4.89
N VAL A 25 0.26 -1.52 5.02
CA VAL A 25 0.31 -2.36 6.22
C VAL A 25 1.69 -3.00 6.46
N PHE A 26 2.58 -2.96 5.46
CA PHE A 26 3.92 -3.56 5.50
C PHE A 26 5.03 -2.59 5.95
N GLY A 27 4.70 -1.36 6.31
CA GLY A 27 5.67 -0.30 6.61
C GLY A 27 6.08 -0.18 8.07
N GLY A 28 5.40 -0.87 8.99
CA GLY A 28 5.74 -0.87 10.41
C GLY A 28 6.79 -1.92 10.71
N MET A 29 8.00 -1.52 11.14
CA MET A 29 8.96 -2.47 11.71
C MET A 29 8.48 -2.93 13.10
N GLY A 30 8.25 -4.23 13.29
CA GLY A 30 7.98 -4.84 14.60
C GLY A 30 6.89 -5.92 14.60
N SER A 31 6.45 -6.30 15.81
CA SER A 31 5.46 -7.36 16.10
C SER A 31 4.10 -7.21 15.42
N TRP A 32 3.84 -6.05 14.82
CA TRP A 32 2.67 -5.79 13.99
C TRP A 32 2.65 -6.63 12.71
N ASN A 33 3.81 -7.00 12.16
CA ASN A 33 3.90 -7.89 11.01
C ASN A 33 3.84 -9.37 11.39
N ASP A 34 4.00 -9.73 12.66
CA ASP A 34 3.98 -11.12 13.12
C ASP A 34 2.56 -11.60 13.43
N SER A 35 1.69 -10.70 13.89
CA SER A 35 0.31 -11.04 14.28
C SER A 35 -0.57 -11.52 13.12
N PRO A 36 -0.60 -10.86 11.94
CA PRO A 36 -1.46 -11.30 10.84
C PRO A 36 -1.07 -12.65 10.22
N PRO A 37 0.21 -12.95 9.91
CA PRO A 37 0.62 -14.28 9.47
C PRO A 37 0.32 -15.36 10.52
N TYR A 38 0.58 -15.08 11.79
CA TYR A 38 0.28 -16.02 12.88
C TYR A 38 -1.23 -16.30 13.02
N ALA A 39 -2.08 -15.28 12.91
CA ALA A 39 -3.53 -15.46 12.91
C ALA A 39 -4.00 -16.27 11.69
N ALA A 40 -3.38 -16.07 10.52
CA ALA A 40 -3.66 -16.88 9.33
C ALA A 40 -3.24 -18.34 9.54
N HIS A 41 -2.10 -18.60 10.17
CA HIS A 41 -1.65 -19.94 10.56
C HIS A 41 -2.68 -20.64 11.46
N LEU A 42 -3.11 -19.98 12.54
CA LEU A 42 -4.10 -20.52 13.48
C LEU A 42 -5.45 -20.85 12.81
N GLN A 43 -5.76 -20.22 11.68
CA GLN A 43 -6.99 -20.44 10.92
C GLN A 43 -6.79 -21.37 9.71
N GLY A 44 -5.58 -21.88 9.45
CA GLY A 44 -5.28 -22.68 8.26
C GLY A 44 -5.38 -21.90 6.94
N ARG A 45 -5.15 -20.58 6.98
CA ARG A 45 -5.32 -19.63 5.86
C ARG A 45 -4.01 -19.00 5.38
N GLU A 46 -2.86 -19.59 5.72
CA GLU A 46 -1.54 -19.05 5.37
C GLU A 46 -1.40 -18.77 3.86
N GLN A 47 -1.80 -19.73 3.02
CA GLN A 47 -1.71 -19.57 1.56
C GLN A 47 -2.56 -18.39 1.05
N ASP A 48 -3.73 -18.16 1.64
CA ASP A 48 -4.58 -17.03 1.28
C ASP A 48 -3.97 -15.71 1.76
N TYR A 49 -3.42 -15.71 2.98
CA TYR A 49 -2.73 -14.55 3.52
C TYR A 49 -1.53 -14.15 2.64
N ASP A 50 -0.66 -15.11 2.29
CA ASP A 50 0.52 -14.86 1.46
C ASP A 50 0.12 -14.36 0.07
N ARG A 51 -0.86 -15.02 -0.56
CA ARG A 51 -1.33 -14.64 -1.89
C ARG A 51 -1.95 -13.25 -1.92
N LEU A 52 -2.79 -12.92 -0.93
CA LEU A 52 -3.49 -11.64 -0.87
C LEU A 52 -2.55 -10.50 -0.47
N SER A 53 -1.66 -10.73 0.48
CA SER A 53 -0.67 -9.75 0.92
C SER A 53 0.32 -9.40 -0.21
N ALA A 54 0.80 -10.39 -0.97
CA ALA A 54 1.64 -10.17 -2.14
C ALA A 54 0.92 -9.36 -3.22
N ARG A 55 -0.33 -9.71 -3.57
CA ARG A 55 -1.14 -8.98 -4.56
C ARG A 55 -1.45 -7.55 -4.11
N LEU A 56 -1.73 -7.36 -2.84
CA LEU A 56 -1.94 -6.03 -2.26
C LEU A 56 -0.66 -5.20 -2.43
N TYR A 57 0.49 -5.74 -2.02
CA TYR A 57 1.77 -5.06 -2.14
C TYR A 57 2.10 -4.66 -3.58
N GLU A 58 1.95 -5.59 -4.53
CA GLU A 58 2.13 -5.30 -5.97
C GLU A 58 1.20 -4.18 -6.44
N THR A 59 -0.07 -4.23 -6.06
CA THR A 59 -1.07 -3.20 -6.43
C THR A 59 -0.68 -1.83 -5.89
N LEU A 60 -0.27 -1.77 -4.61
CA LEU A 60 0.18 -0.53 -3.97
C LEU A 60 1.39 0.06 -4.69
N LEU A 61 2.38 -0.78 -5.06
CA LEU A 61 3.55 -0.35 -5.82
C LEU A 61 3.19 0.18 -7.21
N GLN A 62 2.29 -0.49 -7.93
CA GLN A 62 1.86 -0.04 -9.26
C GLN A 62 1.09 1.28 -9.18
N CYS A 63 0.18 1.43 -8.22
CA CYS A 63 -0.55 2.67 -7.98
C CYS A 63 0.40 3.82 -7.60
N ALA A 64 1.35 3.57 -6.69
CA ALA A 64 2.35 4.57 -6.31
C ALA A 64 3.17 5.01 -7.52
N ARG A 65 3.74 4.06 -8.27
CA ARG A 65 4.55 4.32 -9.47
C ARG A 65 3.79 5.10 -10.53
N GLY A 66 2.55 4.71 -10.82
CA GLY A 66 1.70 5.40 -11.78
C GLY A 66 1.37 6.82 -11.33
N ALA A 67 1.02 7.01 -10.06
CA ALA A 67 0.69 8.32 -9.52
C ALA A 67 1.90 9.27 -9.49
N VAL A 68 3.09 8.80 -9.07
CA VAL A 68 4.29 9.64 -9.05
C VAL A 68 4.75 10.04 -10.46
N ASN A 69 4.63 9.15 -11.44
CA ASN A 69 5.04 9.40 -12.83
C ASN A 69 3.95 10.05 -13.70
N SER A 70 2.72 10.23 -13.19
CA SER A 70 1.64 10.92 -13.92
C SER A 70 1.85 12.43 -14.04
N VAL A 71 2.86 12.96 -13.35
CA VAL A 71 3.28 14.35 -13.46
C VAL A 71 4.13 14.48 -14.73
N VAL A 72 3.50 14.95 -15.81
CA VAL A 72 4.22 15.38 -17.00
C VAL A 72 4.67 16.81 -16.73
N LEU A 73 5.98 17.03 -16.62
CA LEU A 73 6.54 18.38 -16.70
C LEU A 73 6.07 18.97 -18.05
N LEU A 74 5.28 20.03 -18.00
CA LEU A 74 5.05 20.91 -19.15
C LEU A 74 6.39 21.48 -19.61
#